data_AF-R7TYC1-F1
#
_entry.id   AF-R7TYC1-F1
#
_cell.length_a   1.000
_cell.length_b   1.000
_cell.length_c   1.000
_cell.angle_alpha   90.00
_cell.angle_beta   90.00
_cell.angle_gamma   90.00
#
_symmetry.space_group_name_H-M   'P 1'
#
loop_
_entity.id
_entity.type
_entity.pdbx_description
1 polymer ?
#
loop_
_entity_poly.entity_id
_entity_poly.type
_entity_poly.pdbx_seq_one_letter_code
_entity_poly.pdbx_strand_id
1 'polypeptide(L)'
;GIVTVKDLTTEEIIDIVSTYFKVMIVRHPIERIFSAYRDKFVYSPMGQGSLDGYNYVLQKYRNIPPSTISTDTSRNMSGEVKISLDEFVRMVVDPDAPFNVHWDQYVTNCNPCVIKYDYIIRSETNSWDAPPVMQ
;
A
#
# COMPACT_ATOMS: atom_id res chain seq x y z
N GLY A 1 21.99 4.01 -12.21
CA GLY A 1 20.93 4.12 -11.19
C GLY A 1 19.65 3.56 -11.77
N ILE A 2 18.74 3.06 -10.94
CA ILE A 2 17.41 2.65 -11.41
C ILE A 2 16.65 3.91 -11.80
N VAL A 3 16.21 4.00 -13.05
CA VAL A 3 15.36 5.09 -13.55
C VAL A 3 13.94 4.85 -13.03
N THR A 4 13.35 5.83 -12.37
CA THR A 4 11.96 5.76 -11.90
C THR A 4 11.06 6.59 -12.80
N VAL A 5 9.74 6.39 -12.71
CA VAL A 5 8.76 7.17 -13.48
C VAL A 5 8.93 8.68 -13.27
N LYS A 6 9.43 9.11 -12.10
CA LYS A 6 9.68 10.53 -11.80
C LYS A 6 10.84 11.14 -12.59
N ASP A 7 11.71 10.30 -13.15
CA ASP A 7 12.89 10.71 -13.89
C ASP A 7 12.62 10.78 -15.41
N LEU A 8 11.39 10.47 -15.85
CA LEU A 8 10.99 10.39 -17.26
C LEU A 8 10.21 11.64 -17.70
N THR A 9 10.37 11.99 -18.97
CA THR A 9 9.53 12.98 -19.66
C THR A 9 8.12 12.45 -19.88
N THR A 10 7.16 13.35 -20.14
CA THR A 10 5.78 12.97 -20.46
C THR A 10 5.73 12.08 -21.70
N GLU A 11 6.54 12.38 -22.72
CA GLU A 11 6.63 11.61 -23.95
C GLU A 11 7.12 10.18 -23.69
N GLU A 12 8.14 10.00 -22.83
CA GLU A 12 8.63 8.68 -22.43
C GLU A 12 7.60 7.90 -21.62
N ILE A 13 6.85 8.56 -20.73
CA ILE A 13 5.77 7.92 -19.98
C ILE A 13 4.66 7.46 -20.92
N ILE A 14 4.26 8.30 -21.89
CA ILE A 14 3.24 7.95 -22.88
C ILE A 14 3.71 6.77 -23.73
N ASP A 15 4.97 6.77 -24.17
CA ASP A 15 5.54 5.65 -24.92
C ASP A 15 5.44 4.36 -24.10
N ILE A 16 5.94 4.33 -22.86
CA ILE A 16 5.85 3.15 -21.98
C ILE A 16 4.41 2.69 -21.78
N VAL A 17 3.51 3.60 -21.41
CA VAL A 17 2.11 3.27 -21.13
C VAL A 17 1.41 2.74 -22.39
N SER A 18 1.81 3.18 -23.59
CA SER A 18 1.19 2.75 -24.85
C SER A 18 1.82 1.49 -25.46
N THR A 19 3.13 1.26 -25.29
CA THR A 19 3.86 0.22 -26.04
C THR A 19 4.29 -0.99 -25.20
N TYR A 20 4.48 -0.85 -23.88
CA TYR A 20 5.06 -1.93 -23.07
C TYR A 20 4.00 -2.97 -22.69
N PHE A 21 4.43 -4.21 -22.43
CA PHE A 21 3.55 -5.21 -21.82
C PHE A 21 3.28 -4.87 -20.35
N LYS A 22 2.02 -4.70 -19.98
CA LYS A 22 1.60 -4.19 -18.66
C LYS A 22 0.89 -5.28 -17.86
N VAL A 23 1.38 -5.53 -16.65
CA VAL A 23 0.82 -6.53 -15.73
C VAL A 23 0.26 -5.86 -14.49
N MET A 24 -0.93 -6.27 -14.05
CA MET A 24 -1.46 -5.94 -12.73
C MET A 24 -1.44 -7.17 -11.85
N ILE A 25 -0.97 -7.03 -10.60
CA ILE A 25 -1.07 -8.09 -9.59
C ILE A 25 -2.19 -7.72 -8.61
N VAL A 26 -3.20 -8.57 -8.51
CA VAL A 26 -4.34 -8.41 -7.60
C VAL A 26 -4.35 -9.48 -6.52
N ARG A 27 -5.06 -9.20 -5.42
CA ARG A 27 -5.27 -10.12 -4.31
C ARG A 27 -6.69 -9.95 -3.78
N HIS A 28 -7.25 -11.01 -3.19
CA HIS A 28 -8.51 -10.94 -2.48
C HIS A 28 -8.50 -9.79 -1.45
N PRO A 29 -9.50 -8.87 -1.45
CA PRO A 29 -9.46 -7.64 -0.66
C PRO A 29 -9.25 -7.88 0.84
N ILE A 30 -9.95 -8.87 1.42
CA ILE A 30 -9.85 -9.19 2.84
C ILE A 30 -8.45 -9.70 3.20
N GLU A 31 -7.85 -10.54 2.35
CA GLU A 31 -6.51 -11.04 2.61
C GLU A 31 -5.47 -9.94 2.53
N ARG A 32 -5.61 -9.04 1.56
CA ARG A 32 -4.74 -7.89 1.39
C ARG A 32 -4.79 -6.98 2.62
N ILE A 33 -5.99 -6.59 3.04
CA ILE A 33 -6.21 -5.71 4.21
C ILE A 33 -5.64 -6.37 5.47
N PHE A 34 -5.95 -7.66 5.70
CA PHE A 34 -5.46 -8.36 6.89
C PHE A 34 -3.93 -8.57 6.87
N SER A 35 -3.35 -8.82 5.69
CA SER A 35 -1.90 -8.89 5.52
C SER A 35 -1.24 -7.54 5.83
N ALA A 36 -1.82 -6.44 5.36
CA ALA A 36 -1.33 -5.09 5.63
C ALA A 36 -1.41 -4.76 7.13
N TYR A 37 -2.51 -5.10 7.81
CA TYR A 37 -2.65 -4.92 9.26
C TYR A 37 -1.53 -5.63 10.03
N ARG A 38 -1.33 -6.92 9.74
CA ARG A 38 -0.32 -7.72 10.42
C ARG A 38 1.10 -7.19 10.17
N ASP A 39 1.42 -6.84 8.93
CA ASP A 39 2.72 -6.29 8.57
C ASP A 39 2.99 -4.96 9.29
N LYS A 40 2.03 -4.03 9.23
CA LYS A 40 2.23 -2.62 9.63
C LYS A 40 1.92 -2.29 11.08
N PHE A 41 1.10 -3.09 11.76
CA PHE A 41 0.63 -2.78 13.12
C PHE A 41 0.83 -3.92 14.12
N VAL A 42 1.20 -5.13 13.67
CA VAL A 42 1.46 -6.28 14.56
C VAL A 42 2.93 -6.67 14.58
N TYR A 43 3.52 -6.95 13.41
CA TYR A 43 4.89 -7.45 13.30
C TYR A 43 5.93 -6.34 13.21
N SER A 44 5.62 -5.25 12.51
CA SER A 44 6.49 -4.09 12.39
C SER A 44 5.69 -2.79 12.58
N PRO A 45 5.14 -2.53 13.78
CA PRO A 45 4.55 -1.22 14.09
C PRO A 45 5.58 -0.14 13.74
N MET A 46 5.20 0.76 12.83
CA MET A 46 6.00 1.91 12.38
C MET A 46 7.08 1.65 11.31
N GLY A 47 6.92 0.59 10.51
CA GLY A 47 7.68 0.45 9.25
C GLY A 47 7.31 1.52 8.20
N GLN A 48 8.11 1.61 7.13
CA GLN A 48 7.89 2.54 6.00
C GLN A 48 6.41 2.49 5.54
N GLY A 49 5.76 3.65 5.56
CA GLY A 49 4.37 3.80 5.11
C GLY A 49 3.28 3.48 6.16
N SER A 50 3.58 3.30 7.45
CA SER A 50 2.54 3.09 8.48
C SER A 50 2.28 4.28 9.40
N LEU A 51 3.20 5.25 9.44
CA LEU A 51 3.15 6.40 10.35
C LEU A 51 1.95 7.32 10.10
N ASP A 52 1.63 7.62 8.84
CA ASP A 52 0.53 8.52 8.52
C ASP A 52 -0.82 7.93 8.95
N GLY A 53 -1.04 6.65 8.66
CA GLY A 53 -2.23 5.93 9.12
C GLY A 53 -2.30 5.80 10.64
N TYR A 54 -1.16 5.52 11.29
CA TYR A 54 -1.07 5.49 12.75
C TYR A 54 -1.49 6.83 13.38
N ASN A 55 -0.86 7.92 12.93
CA ASN A 55 -1.15 9.27 13.41
C ASN A 55 -2.59 9.69 13.12
N TYR A 56 -3.13 9.27 11.98
CA TYR A 56 -4.52 9.52 11.61
C TYR A 56 -5.49 8.87 12.58
N VAL A 57 -5.29 7.58 12.89
CA VAL A 57 -6.11 6.86 13.87
C VAL A 57 -6.04 7.50 15.25
N LEU A 58 -4.83 7.84 15.73
CA LEU A 58 -4.65 8.48 17.02
C LEU A 58 -5.39 9.82 17.12
N GLN A 59 -5.27 10.66 16.10
CA GLN A 59 -5.92 11.96 16.08
C GLN A 59 -7.42 11.85 15.93
N LYS A 60 -7.90 11.13 14.90
CA LYS A 60 -9.32 11.13 14.52
C LYS A 60 -10.17 10.27 15.44
N TYR A 61 -9.66 9.14 15.93
CA TYR A 61 -10.47 8.17 16.69
C TYR A 61 -10.14 8.13 18.18
N ARG A 62 -9.00 8.69 18.61
CA ARG A 62 -8.59 8.70 20.03
C ARG A 62 -8.36 10.09 20.63
N ASN A 63 -8.44 11.17 19.84
CA ASN A 63 -8.10 12.53 20.27
C ASN A 63 -6.69 12.65 20.89
N ILE A 64 -5.77 11.79 20.45
CA ILE A 64 -4.37 11.81 20.87
C ILE A 64 -3.59 12.60 19.81
N PRO A 65 -2.86 13.67 20.18
CA PRO A 65 -2.05 14.41 19.22
C PRO A 65 -1.01 13.49 18.57
N PRO A 66 -0.64 13.72 17.29
CA PRO A 66 0.36 12.92 16.60
C PRO A 66 1.63 12.96 17.44
N SER A 67 1.98 11.81 18.00
CA SER A 67 3.01 11.71 19.01
C SER A 67 4.37 12.07 18.42
N THR A 68 5.23 12.61 19.27
CA THR A 68 6.66 12.92 19.10
C THR A 68 7.54 11.71 18.73
N ILE A 69 6.96 10.69 18.11
CA ILE A 69 7.65 9.47 17.72
C ILE A 69 8.57 9.83 16.56
N SER A 70 9.85 10.04 16.88
CA SER A 70 10.87 10.08 15.87
C SER A 70 10.99 8.68 15.27
N THR A 71 11.11 8.63 13.94
CA THR A 71 11.40 7.40 13.19
C THR A 71 12.82 6.89 13.44
N ASP A 72 13.44 7.26 14.56
CA ASP A 72 14.85 7.00 14.83
C ASP A 72 15.04 5.58 15.39
N THR A 73 15.13 4.65 14.44
CA THR A 73 16.08 3.54 14.43
C THR A 73 16.34 2.77 15.74
N SER A 74 15.33 2.41 16.53
CA SER A 74 15.51 1.26 17.42
C SER A 74 14.23 0.47 17.67
N ARG A 75 14.30 -0.78 17.24
CA ARG A 75 13.35 -1.85 17.47
C ARG A 75 13.05 -1.95 18.97
N ASN A 76 11.78 -2.15 19.30
CA ASN A 76 11.17 -2.30 20.64
C ASN A 76 10.56 -1.03 21.24
N MET A 77 9.50 -0.53 20.61
CA MET A 77 8.55 0.37 21.25
C MET A 77 7.51 -0.41 22.07
N SER A 78 8.04 -1.17 23.02
CA SER A 78 7.29 -1.96 24.00
C SER A 78 6.59 -1.00 24.96
N GLY A 79 5.41 -0.51 24.57
CA GLY A 79 4.64 0.47 25.35
C GLY A 79 3.74 1.39 24.54
N GLU A 80 3.85 1.36 23.20
CA GLU A 80 3.05 2.24 22.35
C GLU A 80 1.62 1.75 22.12
N VAL A 81 0.75 2.73 21.85
CA VAL A 81 -0.69 2.54 21.73
C VAL A 81 -1.00 1.72 20.49
N LYS A 82 -1.21 0.41 20.66
CA LYS A 82 -1.51 -0.50 19.55
C LYS A 82 -2.78 -0.07 18.83
N ILE A 83 -2.74 -0.10 17.50
CA ILE A 83 -3.93 0.07 16.66
C ILE A 83 -4.65 -1.28 16.58
N SER A 84 -5.92 -1.31 16.98
CA SER A 84 -6.73 -2.52 16.86
C SER A 84 -7.10 -2.79 15.40
N LEU A 85 -7.53 -4.02 15.12
CA LEU A 85 -8.01 -4.37 13.78
C LEU A 85 -9.25 -3.52 13.39
N ASP A 86 -10.14 -3.24 14.33
CA ASP A 86 -11.34 -2.45 14.05
C ASP A 86 -11.02 -0.98 13.75
N GLU A 87 -10.07 -0.36 14.46
CA GLU A 87 -9.60 1.00 14.16
C GLU A 87 -8.89 1.07 12.81
N PHE A 88 -8.08 0.05 12.50
CA PHE A 88 -7.46 -0.06 11.19
C PHE A 88 -8.50 -0.19 10.08
N VAL A 89 -9.51 -1.05 10.23
CA VAL A 89 -10.59 -1.18 9.24
C VAL A 89 -11.38 0.12 9.09
N ARG A 90 -11.69 0.81 10.19
CA ARG A 90 -12.35 2.13 10.15
C ARG A 90 -11.52 3.13 9.36
N MET A 91 -10.21 3.18 9.58
CA MET A 91 -9.30 4.02 8.81
C MET A 91 -9.29 3.67 7.32
N VAL A 92 -9.20 2.38 6.97
CA VAL A 92 -9.12 1.93 5.56
C VAL A 92 -10.36 2.30 4.74
N VAL A 93 -11.53 2.40 5.37
CA VAL A 93 -12.78 2.79 4.70
C VAL A 93 -13.10 4.28 4.84
N ASP A 94 -12.26 5.05 5.54
CA ASP A 94 -12.44 6.48 5.74
C ASP A 94 -11.92 7.26 4.52
N PRO A 95 -12.78 8.02 3.82
CA PRO A 95 -12.38 8.75 2.62
C PRO A 95 -11.37 9.87 2.89
N ASP A 96 -11.26 10.34 4.14
CA ASP A 96 -10.28 11.37 4.51
C ASP A 96 -8.95 10.76 4.98
N ALA A 97 -8.82 9.43 5.01
CA ALA A 97 -7.57 8.79 5.45
C ALA A 97 -6.43 9.08 4.46
N PRO A 98 -5.18 9.18 4.95
CA PRO A 98 -4.04 9.39 4.09
C PRO A 98 -3.84 8.21 3.14
N PHE A 99 -3.44 8.53 1.91
CA PHE A 99 -3.15 7.54 0.89
C PHE A 99 -2.07 6.55 1.34
N ASN A 100 -2.28 5.29 1.04
CA ASN A 100 -1.33 4.22 1.24
C ASN A 100 -1.45 3.08 0.23
N VAL A 101 -0.32 2.76 -0.40
CA VAL A 101 -0.23 1.69 -1.40
C VAL A 101 -0.64 0.31 -0.87
N HIS A 102 -0.55 0.06 0.44
CA HIS A 102 -0.82 -1.26 1.02
C HIS A 102 -2.31 -1.57 1.17
N TRP A 103 -3.13 -0.59 1.57
CA TRP A 103 -4.55 -0.80 1.85
C TRP A 103 -5.51 -0.03 0.95
N ASP A 104 -5.04 0.96 0.17
CA ASP A 104 -5.91 1.64 -0.78
C ASP A 104 -6.32 0.77 -1.96
N GLN A 105 -7.46 1.11 -2.54
CA GLN A 105 -8.05 0.37 -3.63
C GLN A 105 -7.16 0.41 -4.88
N TYR A 106 -7.26 -0.64 -5.69
CA TYR A 106 -6.54 -0.72 -6.97
C TYR A 106 -6.91 0.41 -7.93
N VAL A 107 -8.13 0.96 -7.82
CA VAL A 107 -8.56 2.12 -8.61
C VAL A 107 -7.63 3.32 -8.38
N THR A 108 -7.21 3.55 -7.14
CA THR A 108 -6.30 4.64 -6.76
C THR A 108 -4.85 4.29 -7.07
N ASN A 109 -4.42 3.07 -6.74
CA ASN A 109 -3.01 2.67 -6.86
C ASN A 109 -2.56 2.41 -8.30
N CYS A 110 -3.46 1.90 -9.13
CA CYS A 110 -3.10 1.31 -10.42
C CYS A 110 -3.92 1.88 -11.59
N ASN A 111 -4.94 2.72 -11.34
CA ASN A 111 -5.76 3.33 -12.39
C ASN A 111 -6.20 2.34 -13.51
N PRO A 112 -6.78 1.16 -13.18
CA PRO A 112 -7.21 0.15 -14.16
C PRO A 112 -8.23 0.67 -15.17
N CYS A 113 -8.90 1.78 -14.89
CA CYS A 113 -9.84 2.42 -15.81
C CYS A 113 -9.11 3.16 -16.95
N VAL A 114 -7.86 3.59 -16.74
CA VAL A 114 -7.08 4.38 -17.70
C VAL A 114 -5.96 3.54 -18.32
N ILE A 115 -5.32 2.69 -17.53
CA ILE A 115 -4.23 1.84 -17.99
C ILE A 115 -4.80 0.52 -18.53
N LYS A 116 -4.52 0.22 -19.80
CA LYS A 116 -4.84 -1.06 -20.40
C LYS A 116 -3.78 -2.08 -20.01
N TYR A 117 -4.12 -2.96 -19.06
CA TYR A 117 -3.26 -4.08 -18.66
C TYR A 117 -3.44 -5.25 -19.62
N ASP A 118 -2.33 -5.87 -20.01
CA ASP A 118 -2.29 -7.02 -20.91
C ASP A 118 -2.54 -8.33 -20.15
N TYR A 119 -2.19 -8.39 -18.86
CA TYR A 119 -2.46 -9.53 -17.99
C TYR A 119 -2.75 -9.11 -16.54
N ILE A 120 -3.63 -9.86 -15.88
CA ILE A 120 -3.92 -9.71 -14.45
C ILE A 120 -3.50 -10.99 -13.73
N ILE A 121 -2.44 -10.90 -12.94
CA ILE A 121 -1.98 -11.99 -12.07
C ILE A 121 -2.77 -11.92 -10.77
N ARG A 122 -3.35 -13.05 -10.34
CA ARG A 122 -3.96 -13.15 -9.02
C ARG A 122 -2.97 -13.76 -8.05
N SER A 123 -2.86 -13.19 -6.86
CA SER A 123 -1.95 -13.67 -5.83
C SER A 123 -2.24 -15.12 -5.45
N GLU A 124 -3.51 -15.53 -5.49
CA GLU A 124 -3.94 -16.89 -5.16
C GLU A 124 -3.50 -17.93 -6.21
N THR A 125 -3.26 -17.51 -7.46
CA THR A 125 -2.85 -18.36 -8.58
C THR A 125 -1.49 -17.97 -9.15
N ASN A 126 -0.70 -17.18 -8.42
CA ASN A 126 0.57 -16.62 -8.89
C ASN A 126 1.56 -17.68 -9.39
N SER A 127 1.58 -18.87 -8.80
CA SER A 127 2.44 -19.99 -9.23
C SER A 127 2.15 -20.46 -10.67
N TRP A 128 0.93 -20.23 -11.15
CA TRP A 128 0.48 -20.59 -12.49
C TRP A 128 0.47 -19.37 -13.42
N ASP A 129 0.09 -18.20 -12.89
CA ASP A 129 -0.07 -16.96 -13.65
C ASP A 129 1.25 -16.26 -13.99
N ALA A 130 2.24 -16.29 -13.09
CA ALA A 130 3.48 -15.54 -13.28
C ALA A 130 4.46 -16.17 -14.29
N PRO A 131 4.70 -17.50 -14.29
CA PRO A 131 5.70 -18.09 -15.19
C PRO A 131 5.45 -17.86 -16.69
N PRO A 132 4.21 -17.89 -17.22
CA PRO A 132 3.96 -17.57 -18.62
C PRO A 132 4.19 -16.10 -18.99
N VAL A 133 4.12 -15.19 -18.01
CA VAL A 133 4.21 -13.73 -18.21
C VAL A 133 5.65 -13.22 -18.11
N MET A 134 6.53 -13.93 -17.39
CA MET A 134 7.92 -13.51 -17.14
C MET A 134 8.96 -14.13 -18.11
N GLN A 135 8.55 -14.47 -19.33
CA GLN A 135 9.43 -15.01 -20.38
C GLN A 135 10.06 -13.89 -21.22
#